data_AF-A0AAU2QEL0-F1
#
_entry.id   AF-A0AAU2QEL0-F1
#
_cell.length_a   1.000
_cell.length_b   1.000
_cell.length_c   1.000
_cell.angle_alpha   90.00
_cell.angle_beta   90.00
_cell.angle_gamma   90.00
#
_symmetry.space_group_name_H-M   'P 1'
#
loop_
_entity.id
_entity.type
_entity.pdbx_description
1 polymer ?
#
loop_
_entity_poly.entity_id
_entity_poly.type
_entity_poly.pdbx_seq_one_letter_code
_entity_poly.pdbx_strand_id
1 'polypeptide(L)'
;MITTDPVGEWFWETTIAVSGQQGARQALHLFDRVHSLGSDLGIVDGWGHEGVKVVTLAAPRDTRYEWEGNGRLEGAVEESRAWFDHNATLHMWSVLPGEWLDADGGAHRSERLFALRLLLWPGGHTIVSLAAYSDAWMTLDLRERSQPEVAAANAPRLASLLSAVSDLLGAEVDPGDPTYYGRPTASGFEDLSEEGTDYTDPWSTFAVPARWQRMLHLLPKGYQEQSYEAFTEGPVKYIEVRRSGGTVGWLWAGKDGSSAGYEPRTAAGEIAFAAGVPLLLAFVEARRAGSAALDALRMAALSEPDAEIRDASSLDTLQELSGC
;
A
#
# COMPACT_ATOMS: atom_id res chain seq x y z
N MET A 1 -9.44 4.88 5.26
CA MET A 1 -8.23 5.73 5.03
C MET A 1 -7.65 5.38 3.67
N ILE A 2 -7.02 6.32 2.93
CA ILE A 2 -6.49 6.06 1.58
C ILE A 2 -4.96 5.96 1.60
N THR A 3 -4.44 4.88 1.03
CA THR A 3 -3.00 4.60 0.92
C THR A 3 -2.37 5.14 -0.37
N THR A 4 -1.04 5.19 -0.39
CA THR A 4 -0.29 5.46 -1.63
C THR A 4 -0.14 4.20 -2.49
N ASP A 5 0.06 3.05 -1.84
CA ASP A 5 0.13 1.72 -2.47
C ASP A 5 -1.23 1.01 -2.34
N PRO A 6 -1.65 0.17 -3.30
CA PRO A 6 -2.92 -0.52 -3.21
C PRO A 6 -2.98 -1.46 -2.00
N VAL A 7 -4.16 -1.55 -1.37
CA VAL A 7 -4.45 -2.53 -0.32
C VAL A 7 -4.71 -3.92 -0.90
N GLY A 8 -5.12 -3.99 -2.17
CA GLY A 8 -5.30 -5.21 -2.93
C GLY A 8 -5.50 -4.92 -4.42
N GLU A 9 -5.19 -5.93 -5.24
CA GLU A 9 -5.32 -5.87 -6.69
C GLU A 9 -5.98 -7.14 -7.22
N TRP A 10 -6.68 -7.01 -8.35
CA TRP A 10 -7.32 -8.12 -9.07
C TRP A 10 -7.05 -7.98 -10.55
N PHE A 11 -6.80 -9.10 -11.21
CA PHE A 11 -6.44 -9.18 -12.61
C PHE A 11 -7.42 -10.09 -13.36
N TRP A 12 -7.68 -9.74 -14.61
CA TRP A 12 -8.43 -10.58 -15.55
C TRP A 12 -7.71 -10.61 -16.88
N GLU A 13 -7.58 -11.81 -17.45
CA GLU A 13 -7.08 -12.00 -18.80
C GLU A 13 -8.25 -12.29 -19.75
N THR A 14 -8.34 -11.52 -20.83
CA THR A 14 -9.35 -11.71 -21.87
C THR A 14 -8.77 -11.44 -23.26
N THR A 15 -9.58 -11.54 -24.30
CA THR A 15 -9.17 -11.28 -25.69
C THR A 15 -10.16 -10.33 -26.38
N ILE A 16 -9.61 -9.29 -26.99
CA ILE A 16 -10.34 -8.32 -27.82
C ILE A 16 -10.00 -8.55 -29.29
N ALA A 17 -11.00 -8.47 -30.16
CA ALA A 17 -10.82 -8.65 -31.60
C ALA A 17 -10.19 -7.41 -32.26
N VAL A 18 -8.87 -7.42 -32.40
CA VAL A 18 -8.06 -6.31 -32.95
C VAL A 18 -8.02 -6.25 -34.49
N SER A 19 -9.15 -6.44 -35.17
CA SER A 19 -9.17 -6.39 -36.63
C SER A 19 -8.97 -4.94 -37.15
N GLY A 20 -7.87 -4.73 -37.85
CA GLY A 20 -7.48 -3.40 -38.36
C GLY A 20 -7.30 -2.39 -37.23
N GLN A 21 -7.87 -1.19 -37.39
CA GLN A 21 -7.76 -0.09 -36.44
C GLN A 21 -8.90 -0.06 -35.39
N GLN A 22 -9.62 -1.17 -35.19
CA GLN A 22 -10.77 -1.22 -34.27
C GLN A 22 -10.42 -1.60 -32.83
N GLY A 23 -9.24 -2.21 -32.60
CA GLY A 23 -8.82 -2.68 -31.29
C GLY A 23 -8.89 -1.63 -30.19
N ALA A 24 -8.39 -0.42 -30.45
CA ALA A 24 -8.41 0.68 -29.48
C ALA A 24 -9.84 1.12 -29.09
N ARG A 25 -10.78 1.13 -30.04
CA ARG A 25 -12.18 1.48 -29.75
C ARG A 25 -12.89 0.39 -28.95
N GLN A 26 -12.61 -0.88 -29.25
CA GLN A 26 -13.14 -2.00 -28.47
C GLN A 26 -12.58 -2.02 -27.06
N ALA A 27 -11.29 -1.70 -26.89
CA ALA A 27 -10.67 -1.52 -25.58
C ALA A 27 -11.31 -0.39 -24.78
N LEU A 28 -11.55 0.78 -25.40
CA LEU A 28 -12.27 1.87 -24.76
C LEU A 28 -13.69 1.47 -24.36
N HIS A 29 -14.44 0.82 -25.25
CA HIS A 29 -15.79 0.36 -24.92
C HIS A 29 -15.77 -0.63 -23.74
N LEU A 30 -14.78 -1.52 -23.67
CA LEU A 30 -14.62 -2.43 -22.54
C LEU A 30 -14.29 -1.68 -21.23
N PHE A 31 -13.38 -0.71 -21.32
CA PHE A 31 -12.99 0.15 -20.20
C PHE A 31 -14.20 0.93 -19.63
N ASP A 32 -15.01 1.53 -20.50
CA ASP A 32 -16.28 2.21 -20.18
C ASP A 32 -17.32 1.27 -19.55
N ARG A 33 -17.37 0.03 -20.02
CA ARG A 33 -18.26 -0.99 -19.46
C ARG A 33 -17.86 -1.39 -18.06
N VAL A 34 -16.56 -1.57 -17.79
CA VAL A 34 -16.05 -1.88 -16.44
C VAL A 34 -16.28 -0.71 -15.48
N HIS A 35 -16.04 0.52 -15.92
CA HIS A 35 -16.34 1.72 -15.15
C HIS A 35 -17.83 1.82 -14.78
N SER A 36 -18.71 1.62 -15.76
CA SER A 36 -20.16 1.67 -15.56
C SER A 36 -20.64 0.68 -14.50
N LEU A 37 -20.03 -0.53 -14.39
CA LEU A 37 -20.36 -1.48 -13.32
C LEU A 37 -20.11 -0.90 -11.92
N GLY A 38 -18.99 -0.20 -11.74
CA GLY A 38 -18.68 0.48 -10.48
C GLY A 38 -19.63 1.63 -10.18
N SER A 39 -20.03 2.37 -11.22
CA SER A 39 -21.00 3.47 -11.10
C SER A 39 -22.41 2.97 -10.77
N ASP A 40 -22.86 1.89 -11.38
CA ASP A 40 -24.19 1.30 -11.16
C ASP A 40 -24.33 0.74 -9.73
N LEU A 41 -23.22 0.28 -9.14
CA LEU A 41 -23.13 -0.14 -7.73
C LEU A 41 -22.92 1.04 -6.75
N GLY A 42 -22.85 2.28 -7.27
CA GLY A 42 -22.61 3.51 -6.50
C GLY A 42 -21.24 3.55 -5.81
N ILE A 43 -20.29 2.72 -6.24
CA ILE A 43 -18.95 2.64 -5.62
C ILE A 43 -17.98 3.60 -6.30
N VAL A 44 -18.22 3.93 -7.57
CA VAL A 44 -17.43 4.87 -8.38
C VAL A 44 -18.30 6.08 -8.73
N ASP A 45 -17.81 7.30 -8.51
CA ASP A 45 -18.56 8.55 -8.68
C ASP A 45 -17.90 9.45 -9.75
N GLY A 46 -17.46 8.84 -10.85
CA GLY A 46 -16.86 9.51 -12.00
C GLY A 46 -15.52 8.92 -12.45
N TRP A 47 -14.88 9.61 -13.38
CA TRP A 47 -13.69 9.12 -14.10
C TRP A 47 -12.36 9.59 -13.52
N GLY A 48 -12.38 10.58 -12.61
CA GLY A 48 -11.18 11.11 -11.97
C GLY A 48 -10.09 11.52 -12.96
N HIS A 49 -8.86 11.07 -12.69
CA HIS A 49 -7.70 11.32 -13.53
C HIS A 49 -7.43 10.12 -14.44
N GLU A 50 -7.39 10.35 -15.75
CA GLU A 50 -7.31 9.30 -16.77
C GLU A 50 -6.08 9.48 -17.65
N GLY A 51 -5.65 8.39 -18.27
CA GLY A 51 -4.63 8.47 -19.30
C GLY A 51 -4.62 7.30 -20.26
N VAL A 52 -3.95 7.53 -21.38
CA VAL A 52 -3.71 6.54 -22.43
C VAL A 52 -2.27 6.66 -22.92
N LYS A 53 -1.64 5.51 -23.15
CA LYS A 53 -0.26 5.42 -23.60
C LYS A 53 -0.11 4.34 -24.65
N VAL A 54 0.67 4.62 -25.68
CA VAL A 54 1.06 3.63 -26.69
C VAL A 54 2.56 3.42 -26.62
N VAL A 55 2.98 2.19 -26.33
CA VAL A 55 4.37 1.84 -26.04
C VAL A 55 4.87 0.80 -27.03
N THR A 56 6.08 1.00 -27.55
CA THR A 56 6.72 0.04 -28.45
C THR A 56 7.16 -1.22 -27.72
N LEU A 57 6.83 -2.41 -28.25
CA LEU A 57 7.22 -3.69 -27.68
C LEU A 57 8.75 -3.88 -27.60
N ALA A 58 9.46 -3.51 -28.67
CA ALA A 58 10.91 -3.65 -28.75
C ALA A 58 11.68 -2.67 -27.84
N ALA A 59 11.02 -1.60 -27.39
CA ALA A 59 11.62 -0.58 -26.55
C ALA A 59 10.55 -0.04 -25.58
N PRO A 60 10.28 -0.71 -24.45
CA PRO A 60 9.21 -0.35 -23.52
C PRO A 60 9.33 1.04 -22.87
N ARG A 61 10.50 1.67 -22.99
CA ARG A 61 10.73 3.07 -22.56
C ARG A 61 10.38 4.09 -23.63
N ASP A 62 10.20 3.65 -24.87
CA ASP A 62 9.89 4.50 -26.01
C ASP A 62 8.37 4.61 -26.18
N THR A 63 7.86 5.78 -25.83
CA THR A 63 6.43 6.10 -25.83
C THR A 63 6.10 6.80 -27.15
N ARG A 64 5.22 6.18 -27.94
CA ARG A 64 4.80 6.73 -29.24
C ARG A 64 3.73 7.80 -29.08
N TYR A 65 2.88 7.62 -28.07
CA TYR A 65 1.78 8.51 -27.75
C TYR A 65 1.49 8.41 -26.26
N GLU A 66 1.19 9.55 -25.66
CA GLU A 66 0.80 9.66 -24.26
C GLU A 66 -0.15 10.84 -24.11
N TRP A 67 -1.23 10.61 -23.39
CA TRP A 67 -2.16 11.65 -22.98
C TRP A 67 -2.62 11.35 -21.56
N GLU A 68 -2.70 12.40 -20.76
CA GLU A 68 -3.23 12.38 -19.39
C GLU A 68 -4.12 13.60 -19.18
N GLY A 69 -5.21 13.43 -18.44
CA GLY A 69 -6.14 14.52 -18.21
C GLY A 69 -7.26 14.17 -17.23
N ASN A 70 -8.12 15.15 -16.99
CA ASN A 70 -9.35 14.97 -16.25
C ASN A 70 -10.51 14.96 -17.27
N GLY A 71 -11.19 13.82 -17.41
CA GLY A 71 -12.31 13.64 -18.33
C GLY A 71 -12.04 12.65 -19.47
N ARG A 72 -13.09 12.38 -20.26
CA ARG A 72 -13.22 11.17 -21.10
C ARG A 72 -12.05 10.91 -22.06
N LEU A 73 -11.62 9.65 -22.07
CA LEU A 73 -10.59 9.09 -22.94
C LEU A 73 -10.94 9.04 -24.44
N GLU A 74 -12.20 9.28 -24.85
CA GLU A 74 -12.67 9.03 -26.22
C GLU A 74 -11.83 9.74 -27.30
N GLY A 75 -11.55 11.04 -27.13
CA GLY A 75 -10.71 11.79 -28.07
C GLY A 75 -9.26 11.29 -28.09
N ALA A 76 -8.68 11.07 -26.91
CA ALA A 76 -7.30 10.61 -26.78
C ALA A 76 -7.09 9.18 -27.32
N VAL A 77 -8.10 8.31 -27.19
CA VAL A 77 -8.08 6.97 -27.78
C VAL A 77 -8.22 7.03 -29.29
N GLU A 78 -9.06 7.92 -29.83
CA GLU A 78 -9.17 8.08 -31.28
C GLU A 78 -7.85 8.56 -31.89
N GLU A 79 -7.15 9.48 -31.24
CA GLU A 79 -5.81 9.93 -31.65
C GLU A 79 -4.75 8.83 -31.52
N SER A 80 -4.80 8.02 -30.46
CA SER A 80 -3.82 6.95 -30.21
C SER A 80 -3.83 5.85 -31.27
N ARG A 81 -4.93 5.68 -32.02
CA ARG A 81 -5.07 4.68 -33.10
C ARG A 81 -3.98 4.79 -34.16
N ALA A 82 -3.53 6.00 -34.47
CA ALA A 82 -2.45 6.21 -35.44
C ALA A 82 -1.12 5.57 -35.01
N TRP A 83 -0.95 5.29 -33.72
CA TRP A 83 0.28 4.81 -33.11
C TRP A 83 0.23 3.33 -32.71
N PHE A 84 -0.98 2.78 -32.58
CA PHE A 84 -1.22 1.39 -32.23
C PHE A 84 -1.17 0.49 -33.47
N ASP A 85 -0.14 -0.34 -33.54
CA ASP A 85 0.12 -1.28 -34.62
C ASP A 85 0.60 -2.63 -34.05
N HIS A 86 1.03 -3.55 -34.92
CA HIS A 86 1.46 -4.89 -34.53
C HIS A 86 2.71 -4.93 -33.61
N ASN A 87 3.39 -3.80 -33.40
CA ASN A 87 4.61 -3.66 -32.60
C ASN A 87 4.41 -2.78 -31.35
N ALA A 88 3.17 -2.41 -31.02
CA ALA A 88 2.87 -1.54 -29.89
C ALA A 88 1.79 -2.13 -28.98
N THR A 89 1.84 -1.74 -27.71
CA THR A 89 0.80 -2.01 -26.71
C THR A 89 0.03 -0.73 -26.42
N LEU A 90 -1.27 -0.85 -26.18
CA LEU A 90 -2.12 0.24 -25.74
C LEU A 90 -2.41 0.07 -24.25
N HIS A 91 -2.10 1.09 -23.46
CA HIS A 91 -2.34 1.14 -22.02
C HIS A 91 -3.40 2.21 -21.78
N MET A 92 -4.42 1.90 -21.01
CA MET A 92 -5.44 2.83 -20.54
C MET A 92 -5.52 2.74 -19.02
N TRP A 93 -5.67 3.86 -18.33
CA TRP A 93 -5.84 3.86 -16.89
C TRP A 93 -6.73 5.00 -16.43
N SER A 94 -7.32 4.80 -15.26
CA SER A 94 -8.10 5.80 -14.56
C SER A 94 -7.92 5.62 -13.04
N VAL A 95 -7.68 6.74 -12.35
CA VAL A 95 -7.73 6.84 -10.90
C VAL A 95 -9.14 7.27 -10.54
N LEU A 96 -9.90 6.35 -9.96
CA LEU A 96 -11.33 6.46 -9.82
C LEU A 96 -11.71 7.00 -8.44
N PRO A 97 -12.42 8.14 -8.39
CA PRO A 97 -13.09 8.58 -7.17
C PRO A 97 -14.29 7.69 -6.88
N GLY A 98 -14.66 7.59 -5.63
CA GLY A 98 -15.76 6.72 -5.22
C GLY A 98 -16.21 6.94 -3.78
N GLU A 99 -17.23 6.20 -3.39
CA GLU A 99 -17.87 6.31 -2.08
C GLU A 99 -17.84 5.00 -1.31
N TRP A 100 -17.41 5.07 -0.05
CA TRP A 100 -17.52 4.00 0.92
C TRP A 100 -18.47 4.42 2.05
N LEU A 101 -19.11 3.44 2.68
CA LEU A 101 -20.09 3.67 3.75
C LEU A 101 -19.44 3.49 5.13
N ASP A 102 -19.70 4.38 6.08
CA ASP A 102 -19.32 4.14 7.48
C ASP A 102 -20.27 3.14 8.17
N ALA A 103 -20.01 2.89 9.46
CA ALA A 103 -20.81 1.96 10.27
C ALA A 103 -22.29 2.37 10.41
N ASP A 104 -22.61 3.66 10.29
CA ASP A 104 -23.97 4.18 10.36
C ASP A 104 -24.63 4.26 8.97
N GLY A 105 -23.92 3.84 7.91
CA GLY A 105 -24.35 3.94 6.52
C GLY A 105 -24.14 5.32 5.89
N GLY A 106 -23.41 6.21 6.55
CA GLY A 106 -23.00 7.51 6.00
C GLY A 106 -22.00 7.34 4.86
N ALA A 107 -22.25 7.99 3.72
CA ALA A 107 -21.37 7.93 2.56
C ALA A 107 -20.17 8.89 2.71
N HIS A 108 -18.97 8.37 2.44
CA HIS A 108 -17.71 9.10 2.46
C HIS A 108 -17.03 8.99 1.10
N ARG A 109 -16.78 10.15 0.49
CA ARG A 109 -16.11 10.25 -0.79
C ARG A 109 -14.59 10.16 -0.64
N SER A 110 -13.95 9.41 -1.53
CA SER A 110 -12.50 9.35 -1.74
C SER A 110 -12.16 9.67 -3.19
N GLU A 111 -11.14 10.50 -3.43
CA GLU A 111 -10.68 10.84 -4.79
C GLU A 111 -9.85 9.73 -5.46
N ARG A 112 -9.38 8.74 -4.68
CA ARG A 112 -8.68 7.55 -5.15
C ARG A 112 -9.21 6.36 -4.37
N LEU A 113 -10.37 5.86 -4.75
CA LEU A 113 -10.90 4.64 -4.17
C LEU A 113 -10.38 3.41 -4.91
N PHE A 114 -10.33 3.51 -6.24
CA PHE A 114 -9.77 2.50 -7.11
C PHE A 114 -8.79 3.07 -8.13
N ALA A 115 -7.97 2.20 -8.72
CA ALA A 115 -7.35 2.44 -10.02
C ALA A 115 -7.75 1.31 -10.97
N LEU A 116 -8.31 1.67 -12.12
CA LEU A 116 -8.63 0.74 -13.20
C LEU A 116 -7.56 0.87 -14.29
N ARG A 117 -7.05 -0.26 -14.78
CA ARG A 117 -6.11 -0.30 -15.90
C ARG A 117 -6.50 -1.35 -16.91
N LEU A 118 -6.21 -1.08 -18.17
CA LEU A 118 -6.36 -2.01 -19.29
C LEU A 118 -5.10 -1.96 -20.16
N LEU A 119 -4.52 -3.12 -20.40
CA LEU A 119 -3.39 -3.32 -21.29
C LEU A 119 -3.82 -4.20 -22.47
N LEU A 120 -3.80 -3.64 -23.68
CA LEU A 120 -4.09 -4.34 -24.92
C LEU A 120 -2.80 -4.61 -25.70
N TRP A 121 -2.58 -5.89 -26.01
CA TRP A 121 -1.53 -6.35 -26.91
C TRP A 121 -1.99 -6.36 -28.37
N PRO A 122 -1.05 -6.25 -29.34
CA PRO A 122 -1.39 -6.23 -30.75
C PRO A 122 -2.03 -7.52 -31.28
N GLY A 123 -1.92 -8.63 -30.54
CA GLY A 123 -2.60 -9.90 -30.83
C GLY A 123 -4.02 -10.00 -30.26
N GLY A 124 -4.50 -8.97 -29.56
CA GLY A 124 -5.82 -8.96 -28.92
C GLY A 124 -5.84 -9.42 -27.47
N HIS A 125 -4.78 -10.07 -26.98
CA HIS A 125 -4.63 -10.38 -25.57
C HIS A 125 -4.74 -9.10 -24.73
N THR A 126 -5.60 -9.13 -23.74
CA THR A 126 -5.95 -7.96 -22.93
C THR A 126 -5.90 -8.33 -21.46
N ILE A 127 -5.21 -7.51 -20.67
CA ILE A 127 -5.21 -7.61 -19.20
C ILE A 127 -5.99 -6.43 -18.66
N VAL A 128 -6.98 -6.69 -17.82
CA VAL A 128 -7.69 -5.68 -17.04
C VAL A 128 -7.27 -5.84 -15.58
N SER A 129 -6.96 -4.74 -14.90
CA SER A 129 -6.64 -4.77 -13.47
C SER A 129 -7.45 -3.73 -12.71
N LEU A 130 -7.94 -4.11 -11.53
CA LEU A 130 -8.56 -3.20 -10.56
C LEU A 130 -7.72 -3.21 -9.29
N ALA A 131 -7.34 -2.03 -8.80
CA ALA A 131 -6.60 -1.88 -7.55
C ALA A 131 -7.42 -1.06 -6.55
N ALA A 132 -7.57 -1.53 -5.32
CA ALA A 132 -8.25 -0.80 -4.23
C ALA A 132 -7.24 -0.08 -3.33
N TYR A 133 -7.61 1.09 -2.80
CA TYR A 133 -6.72 1.91 -1.94
C TYR A 133 -7.30 2.23 -0.56
N SER A 134 -8.49 1.69 -0.23
CA SER A 134 -9.18 1.94 1.04
C SER A 134 -9.33 0.66 1.85
N ASP A 135 -9.24 0.80 3.17
CA ASP A 135 -9.55 -0.26 4.14
C ASP A 135 -11.04 -0.55 4.31
N ALA A 136 -11.94 0.27 3.75
CA ALA A 136 -13.39 0.09 3.95
C ALA A 136 -13.93 -1.30 3.56
N TRP A 137 -13.19 -2.07 2.76
CA TRP A 137 -13.53 -3.43 2.32
C TRP A 137 -13.14 -4.53 3.31
N MET A 138 -12.40 -4.21 4.36
CA MET A 138 -11.75 -5.15 5.26
C MET A 138 -12.27 -5.01 6.69
N THR A 139 -12.29 -6.11 7.45
CA THR A 139 -12.73 -6.15 8.86
C THR A 139 -11.75 -5.45 9.82
N LEU A 140 -10.52 -5.20 9.37
CA LEU A 140 -9.51 -4.40 10.06
C LEU A 140 -9.20 -3.16 9.22
N ASP A 141 -9.05 -2.01 9.86
CA ASP A 141 -8.58 -0.78 9.23
C ASP A 141 -7.05 -0.81 8.99
N LEU A 142 -6.47 0.15 8.28
CA LEU A 142 -5.00 0.14 8.04
C LEU A 142 -4.15 0.37 9.30
N ARG A 143 -4.79 0.56 10.47
CA ARG A 143 -4.16 0.64 11.79
C ARG A 143 -4.49 -0.61 12.61
N GLU A 144 -4.94 -1.69 11.96
CA GLU A 144 -5.27 -2.96 12.57
C GLU A 144 -6.44 -2.87 13.59
N ARG A 145 -7.22 -1.78 13.54
CA ARG A 145 -8.41 -1.62 14.38
C ARG A 145 -9.59 -2.32 13.74
N SER A 146 -10.33 -3.06 14.55
CA SER A 146 -11.58 -3.71 14.13
C SER A 146 -12.60 -2.69 13.61
N GLN A 147 -13.17 -2.98 12.43
CA GLN A 147 -14.23 -2.22 11.76
C GLN A 147 -15.24 -3.13 11.01
N PRO A 148 -15.76 -4.20 11.64
CA PRO A 148 -16.60 -5.18 10.97
C PRO A 148 -17.91 -4.58 10.43
N GLU A 149 -18.44 -3.53 11.05
CA GLU A 149 -19.63 -2.83 10.58
C GLU A 149 -19.38 -2.08 9.26
N VAL A 150 -18.20 -1.47 9.12
CA VAL A 150 -17.76 -0.82 7.87
C VAL A 150 -17.57 -1.87 6.78
N ALA A 151 -16.91 -2.98 7.10
CA ALA A 151 -16.73 -4.10 6.18
C ALA A 151 -18.09 -4.69 5.73
N ALA A 152 -19.03 -4.90 6.65
CA ALA A 152 -20.36 -5.41 6.34
C ALA A 152 -21.14 -4.50 5.37
N ALA A 153 -20.93 -3.17 5.45
CA ALA A 153 -21.57 -2.22 4.56
C ALA A 153 -20.92 -2.16 3.15
N ASN A 154 -19.65 -2.55 3.02
CA ASN A 154 -18.86 -2.29 1.80
C ASN A 154 -18.33 -3.54 1.09
N ALA A 155 -17.87 -4.57 1.82
CA ALA A 155 -17.32 -5.79 1.24
C ALA A 155 -18.27 -6.48 0.24
N PRO A 156 -19.60 -6.57 0.50
CA PRO A 156 -20.54 -7.12 -0.49
C PRO A 156 -20.63 -6.32 -1.80
N ARG A 157 -20.41 -4.99 -1.72
CA ARG A 157 -20.41 -4.10 -2.89
C ARG A 157 -19.17 -4.37 -3.75
N LEU A 158 -18.00 -4.51 -3.13
CA LEU A 158 -16.78 -4.92 -3.82
C LEU A 158 -16.92 -6.31 -4.43
N ALA A 159 -17.42 -7.29 -3.68
CA ALA A 159 -17.66 -8.64 -4.19
C ALA A 159 -18.56 -8.65 -5.43
N SER A 160 -19.63 -7.84 -5.41
CA SER A 160 -20.55 -7.67 -6.55
C SER A 160 -19.85 -7.07 -7.76
N LEU A 161 -18.98 -6.08 -7.55
CA LEU A 161 -18.18 -5.48 -8.64
C LEU A 161 -17.23 -6.52 -9.26
N LEU A 162 -16.47 -7.25 -8.46
CA LEU A 162 -15.52 -8.27 -8.94
C LEU A 162 -16.23 -9.38 -9.73
N SER A 163 -17.38 -9.84 -9.22
CA SER A 163 -18.22 -10.81 -9.92
C SER A 163 -18.73 -10.26 -11.25
N ALA A 164 -19.26 -9.03 -11.27
CA ALA A 164 -19.79 -8.41 -12.48
C ALA A 164 -18.71 -8.16 -13.55
N VAL A 165 -17.48 -7.82 -13.13
CA VAL A 165 -16.33 -7.70 -14.04
C VAL A 165 -15.97 -9.07 -14.61
N SER A 166 -15.91 -10.11 -13.78
CA SER A 166 -15.63 -11.49 -14.23
C SER A 166 -16.67 -11.95 -15.27
N ASP A 167 -17.96 -11.69 -15.02
CA ASP A 167 -19.06 -12.00 -15.94
C ASP A 167 -18.96 -11.21 -17.25
N LEU A 168 -18.64 -9.91 -17.17
CA LEU A 168 -18.45 -9.05 -18.34
C LEU A 168 -17.29 -9.52 -19.23
N LEU A 169 -16.18 -9.93 -18.60
CA LEU A 169 -14.96 -10.34 -19.30
C LEU A 169 -14.99 -11.81 -19.73
N GLY A 170 -15.90 -12.61 -19.17
CA GLY A 170 -15.94 -14.06 -19.36
C GLY A 170 -14.68 -14.75 -18.85
N ALA A 171 -14.04 -14.18 -17.83
CA ALA A 171 -12.75 -14.60 -17.30
C ALA A 171 -12.80 -14.73 -15.78
N GLU A 172 -12.11 -15.73 -15.23
CA GLU A 172 -11.91 -15.83 -13.79
C GLU A 172 -11.01 -14.70 -13.30
N VAL A 173 -11.31 -14.18 -12.12
CA VAL A 173 -10.47 -13.21 -11.45
C VAL A 173 -9.24 -13.90 -10.87
N ASP A 174 -8.08 -13.32 -11.11
CA ASP A 174 -6.82 -13.67 -10.45
C ASP A 174 -6.52 -12.63 -9.36
N PRO A 175 -6.71 -12.96 -8.07
CA PRO A 175 -6.35 -12.06 -6.98
C PRO A 175 -4.83 -11.86 -6.94
N GLY A 176 -4.41 -10.60 -6.82
CA GLY A 176 -2.99 -10.26 -6.72
C GLY A 176 -2.34 -10.77 -5.44
N ASP A 177 -1.01 -10.64 -5.39
CA ASP A 177 -0.22 -11.02 -4.22
C ASP A 177 -0.73 -10.33 -2.94
N PRO A 178 -0.66 -11.01 -1.78
CA PRO A 178 -0.88 -10.39 -0.48
C PRO A 178 -0.08 -9.10 -0.31
N THR A 179 -0.76 -8.05 0.15
CA THR A 179 -0.11 -6.78 0.50
C THR A 179 0.18 -6.75 2.01
N TYR A 180 0.83 -5.67 2.47
CA TYR A 180 0.93 -5.40 3.91
C TYR A 180 -0.46 -5.27 4.58
N TYR A 181 -1.46 -4.80 3.83
CA TYR A 181 -2.75 -4.39 4.37
C TYR A 181 -3.82 -5.49 4.31
N GLY A 182 -3.75 -6.35 3.29
CA GLY A 182 -4.82 -7.32 3.04
C GLY A 182 -4.39 -8.42 2.10
N ARG A 183 -5.18 -9.49 2.11
CA ARG A 183 -5.01 -10.66 1.26
C ARG A 183 -6.17 -10.71 0.25
N PRO A 184 -5.95 -10.31 -1.00
CA PRO A 184 -7.00 -10.34 -2.02
C PRO A 184 -7.51 -11.77 -2.23
N THR A 185 -8.82 -11.91 -2.37
CA THR A 185 -9.51 -13.14 -2.75
C THR A 185 -10.39 -12.86 -3.96
N ALA A 186 -10.97 -13.91 -4.57
CA ALA A 186 -11.85 -13.74 -5.72
C ALA A 186 -13.09 -12.87 -5.45
N SER A 187 -13.47 -12.69 -4.18
CA SER A 187 -14.65 -11.93 -3.76
C SER A 187 -14.33 -10.71 -2.90
N GLY A 188 -13.07 -10.28 -2.81
CA GLY A 188 -12.67 -9.13 -2.00
C GLY A 188 -11.40 -9.43 -1.21
N PHE A 189 -11.48 -9.42 0.12
CA PHE A 189 -10.35 -9.70 1.00
C PHE A 189 -10.65 -10.88 1.92
N GLU A 190 -9.61 -11.60 2.31
CA GLU A 190 -9.67 -12.58 3.40
C GLU A 190 -10.01 -11.86 4.72
N ASP A 191 -10.86 -12.47 5.53
CA ASP A 191 -11.17 -11.94 6.86
C ASP A 191 -10.05 -12.30 7.84
N LEU A 192 -9.20 -11.31 8.13
CA LEU A 192 -8.10 -11.47 9.07
C LEU A 192 -8.54 -11.40 10.54
N SER A 193 -9.84 -11.21 10.82
CA SER A 193 -10.38 -11.11 12.18
C SER A 193 -10.85 -12.45 12.76
N GLU A 194 -11.06 -13.50 11.94
CA GLU A 194 -11.63 -14.79 12.37
C GLU A 194 -10.60 -15.83 12.88
N GLU A 195 -9.29 -15.59 12.81
CA GLU A 195 -8.31 -16.63 13.20
C GLU A 195 -8.00 -16.68 14.70
N GLY A 196 -8.75 -17.56 15.37
CA GLY A 196 -8.50 -18.04 16.72
C GLY A 196 -8.28 -19.55 16.82
N THR A 197 -7.57 -20.22 15.91
CA THR A 197 -6.91 -21.54 16.14
C THR A 197 -5.91 -21.89 15.02
N ASP A 198 -4.80 -21.16 14.90
CA ASP A 198 -3.47 -21.75 14.66
C ASP A 198 -2.33 -20.85 15.17
N TYR A 199 -2.57 -20.17 16.30
CA TYR A 199 -1.55 -19.43 17.08
C TYR A 199 -0.57 -20.39 17.80
N THR A 200 -0.17 -21.49 17.14
CA THR A 200 0.80 -22.46 17.69
C THR A 200 2.17 -22.37 17.02
N ASP A 201 2.40 -21.36 16.17
CA ASP A 201 3.75 -20.88 15.86
C ASP A 201 3.78 -19.34 15.90
N PRO A 202 4.02 -18.73 17.07
CA PRO A 202 4.08 -17.27 17.22
C PRO A 202 5.23 -16.59 16.46
N TRP A 203 6.00 -17.34 15.65
CA TRP A 203 7.25 -16.88 15.03
C TRP A 203 7.44 -17.24 13.54
N SER A 204 6.36 -17.59 12.85
CA SER A 204 6.37 -17.76 11.39
C SER A 204 5.05 -17.18 10.86
N THR A 205 4.93 -15.89 10.53
CA THR A 205 5.36 -15.39 9.21
C THR A 205 4.71 -13.99 8.99
N PHE A 206 5.52 -12.93 8.92
CA PHE A 206 5.25 -11.57 8.36
C PHE A 206 4.46 -10.48 9.13
N ALA A 207 4.97 -9.97 10.27
CA ALA A 207 4.69 -8.57 10.67
C ALA A 207 5.90 -7.84 11.31
N VAL A 208 6.75 -8.56 12.04
CA VAL A 208 8.00 -8.00 12.58
C VAL A 208 9.15 -7.91 11.54
N PRO A 209 9.31 -8.87 10.60
CA PRO A 209 10.37 -8.78 9.59
C PRO A 209 10.24 -7.60 8.62
N ALA A 210 9.02 -7.15 8.29
CA ALA A 210 8.79 -6.11 7.28
C ALA A 210 9.13 -4.68 7.76
N ARG A 211 8.86 -4.37 9.04
CA ARG A 211 9.15 -3.04 9.66
C ARG A 211 10.65 -2.82 9.77
N TRP A 212 11.35 -3.83 10.29
CA TRP A 212 12.80 -3.85 10.38
C TRP A 212 13.44 -3.96 8.99
N GLN A 213 12.91 -4.76 8.05
CA GLN A 213 13.43 -4.78 6.66
C GLN A 213 13.30 -3.44 5.95
N ARG A 214 12.17 -2.73 6.09
CA ARG A 214 11.98 -1.39 5.51
C ARG A 214 12.99 -0.41 6.08
N MET A 215 13.16 -0.40 7.40
CA MET A 215 14.18 0.41 8.07
C MET A 215 15.60 0.01 7.62
N LEU A 216 15.90 -1.28 7.55
CA LEU A 216 17.19 -1.82 7.09
C LEU A 216 17.50 -1.47 5.62
N HIS A 217 16.48 -1.39 4.74
CA HIS A 217 16.66 -0.96 3.35
C HIS A 217 17.05 0.52 3.23
N LEU A 218 16.68 1.35 4.20
CA LEU A 218 17.07 2.76 4.25
C LEU A 218 18.46 2.96 4.88
N LEU A 219 19.00 1.95 5.56
CA LEU A 219 20.28 2.00 6.25
C LEU A 219 21.42 1.47 5.37
N PRO A 220 22.67 1.93 5.60
CA PRO A 220 23.83 1.41 4.88
C PRO A 220 23.99 -0.11 5.07
N LYS A 221 24.46 -0.79 4.01
CA LYS A 221 24.81 -2.22 4.09
C LYS A 221 25.78 -2.50 5.24
N GLY A 222 25.53 -3.55 6.00
CA GLY A 222 26.34 -3.94 7.16
C GLY A 222 26.02 -3.16 8.45
N TYR A 223 24.94 -2.37 8.47
CA TYR A 223 24.48 -1.64 9.67
C TYR A 223 24.38 -2.52 10.92
N GLN A 224 23.76 -3.70 10.80
CA GLN A 224 23.47 -4.57 11.95
C GLN A 224 24.73 -5.08 12.66
N GLU A 225 25.81 -5.30 11.93
CA GLU A 225 27.10 -5.74 12.51
C GLU A 225 27.72 -4.64 13.40
N GLN A 226 27.29 -3.40 13.20
CA GLN A 226 27.92 -2.19 13.75
C GLN A 226 27.00 -1.44 14.73
N SER A 227 25.73 -1.83 14.83
CA SER A 227 24.71 -1.25 15.73
C SER A 227 24.62 -2.00 17.05
N TYR A 228 24.03 -1.41 18.09
CA TYR A 228 23.70 -2.17 19.31
C TYR A 228 22.78 -3.37 19.03
N GLU A 229 22.64 -4.28 20.00
CA GLU A 229 21.70 -5.39 19.87
C GLU A 229 20.28 -4.85 19.70
N ALA A 230 19.60 -5.27 18.63
CA ALA A 230 18.29 -4.71 18.25
C ALA A 230 17.12 -5.33 19.05
N PHE A 231 17.41 -6.19 20.01
CA PHE A 231 16.43 -6.91 20.81
C PHE A 231 16.91 -7.03 22.26
N THR A 232 15.98 -6.96 23.21
CA THR A 232 16.22 -7.27 24.62
C THR A 232 14.90 -7.66 25.28
N GLU A 233 14.92 -8.69 26.13
CA GLU A 233 13.79 -9.07 26.99
C GLU A 233 13.75 -8.19 28.26
N GLY A 234 14.81 -7.41 28.50
CA GLY A 234 14.97 -6.59 29.68
C GLY A 234 14.27 -5.22 29.58
N PRO A 235 14.18 -4.50 30.71
CA PRO A 235 13.63 -3.16 30.74
C PRO A 235 14.46 -2.19 29.90
N VAL A 236 13.77 -1.28 29.21
CA VAL A 236 14.40 -0.27 28.35
C VAL A 236 14.15 1.14 28.87
N LYS A 237 15.00 2.07 28.47
CA LYS A 237 14.74 3.50 28.52
C LYS A 237 14.49 4.00 27.12
N TYR A 238 13.63 5.00 26.96
CA TYR A 238 13.30 5.54 25.65
C TYR A 238 13.04 7.04 25.69
N ILE A 239 13.13 7.68 24.52
CA ILE A 239 12.64 9.04 24.26
C ILE A 239 11.60 9.01 23.14
N GLU A 240 10.63 9.90 23.21
CA GLU A 240 9.73 10.16 22.09
C GLU A 240 10.42 11.02 21.04
N VAL A 241 10.33 10.61 19.78
CA VAL A 241 10.79 11.38 18.63
C VAL A 241 9.58 12.09 18.04
N ARG A 242 9.61 13.44 18.02
CA ARG A 242 8.49 14.27 17.58
C ARG A 242 8.83 15.10 16.35
N ARG A 243 7.88 15.25 15.44
CA ARG A 243 7.97 16.16 14.27
C ARG A 243 6.71 17.03 14.22
N SER A 244 6.57 17.90 13.21
CA SER A 244 5.47 18.90 13.12
C SER A 244 4.05 18.34 13.24
N GLY A 245 3.85 17.03 13.03
CA GLY A 245 2.57 16.32 13.19
C GLY A 245 2.42 15.48 14.47
N GLY A 246 3.35 15.55 15.43
CA GLY A 246 3.33 14.79 16.69
C GLY A 246 4.41 13.71 16.79
N THR A 247 4.21 12.74 17.68
CA THR A 247 5.16 11.62 17.89
C THR A 247 5.20 10.72 16.66
N VAL A 248 6.40 10.51 16.12
CA VAL A 248 6.68 9.71 14.92
C VAL A 248 7.41 8.40 15.22
N GLY A 249 7.89 8.21 16.46
CA GLY A 249 8.50 6.97 16.93
C GLY A 249 9.19 7.14 18.27
N TRP A 250 9.89 6.10 18.71
CA TRP A 250 10.61 6.07 19.98
C TRP A 250 12.02 5.54 19.78
N LEU A 251 13.01 6.30 20.25
CA LEU A 251 14.39 5.84 20.31
C LEU A 251 14.63 5.21 21.68
N TRP A 252 15.21 4.02 21.75
CA TRP A 252 15.32 3.25 22.99
C TRP A 252 16.68 2.61 23.18
N ALA A 253 17.02 2.34 24.45
CA ALA A 253 18.21 1.62 24.88
C ALA A 253 17.88 0.71 26.06
N GLY A 254 18.37 -0.53 26.03
CA GLY A 254 18.25 -1.47 27.13
C GLY A 254 19.05 -1.02 28.34
N LYS A 255 18.54 -1.35 29.54
CA LYS A 255 19.26 -1.08 30.79
C LYS A 255 20.51 -1.95 30.97
N ASP A 256 20.65 -3.00 30.15
CA ASP A 256 21.87 -3.80 30.01
C ASP A 256 23.05 -3.00 29.41
N GLY A 257 22.78 -1.90 28.71
CA GLY A 257 23.77 -1.07 28.04
C GLY A 257 24.30 -1.63 26.71
N SER A 258 23.83 -2.81 26.28
CA SER A 258 24.26 -3.48 25.05
C SER A 258 23.23 -3.44 23.92
N SER A 259 21.95 -3.21 24.26
CA SER A 259 20.84 -3.18 23.31
C SER A 259 20.31 -1.76 23.07
N ALA A 260 19.97 -1.46 21.83
CA ALA A 260 19.39 -0.16 21.45
C ALA A 260 18.75 -0.22 20.07
N GLY A 261 17.74 0.61 19.86
CA GLY A 261 17.05 0.66 18.58
C GLY A 261 16.09 1.84 18.49
N TYR A 262 15.32 1.82 17.41
CA TYR A 262 14.28 2.80 17.15
C TYR A 262 13.02 2.06 16.72
N GLU A 263 11.91 2.38 17.37
CA GLU A 263 10.59 1.84 17.07
C GLU A 263 9.77 2.92 16.35
N PRO A 264 9.54 2.80 15.03
CA PRO A 264 8.72 3.76 14.29
C PRO A 264 7.26 3.68 14.72
N ARG A 265 6.57 4.82 14.80
CA ARG A 265 5.12 4.84 15.03
C ARG A 265 4.37 4.60 13.72
N THR A 266 3.65 3.48 13.62
CA THR A 266 2.92 3.08 12.40
C THR A 266 1.96 4.17 11.91
N ALA A 267 1.21 4.79 12.83
CA ALA A 267 0.24 5.84 12.51
C ALA A 267 0.85 7.13 11.92
N ALA A 268 2.17 7.31 12.00
CA ALA A 268 2.86 8.45 11.40
C ALA A 268 3.29 8.18 9.94
N GLY A 269 3.19 6.94 9.44
CA GLY A 269 3.52 6.61 8.05
C GLY A 269 5.01 6.84 7.73
N GLU A 270 5.32 7.22 6.48
CA GLU A 270 6.70 7.33 5.97
C GLU A 270 7.61 8.27 6.79
N ILE A 271 7.07 9.32 7.42
CA ILE A 271 7.86 10.23 8.25
C ILE A 271 8.47 9.53 9.48
N ALA A 272 7.85 8.44 9.96
CA ALA A 272 8.36 7.64 11.07
C ALA A 272 9.69 6.96 10.71
N PHE A 273 9.78 6.42 9.50
CA PHE A 273 10.96 5.71 9.02
C PHE A 273 12.08 6.69 8.70
N ALA A 274 11.78 7.77 7.98
CA ALA A 274 12.75 8.82 7.67
C ALA A 274 13.35 9.48 8.93
N ALA A 275 12.56 9.62 9.99
CA ALA A 275 13.04 10.19 11.26
C ALA A 275 13.99 9.24 12.03
N GLY A 276 13.82 7.92 11.89
CA GLY A 276 14.63 6.92 12.59
C GLY A 276 16.05 6.76 12.04
N VAL A 277 16.21 6.88 10.72
CA VAL A 277 17.50 6.66 10.02
C VAL A 277 18.66 7.46 10.63
N PRO A 278 18.62 8.79 10.78
CA PRO A 278 19.74 9.54 11.34
C PRO A 278 20.02 9.18 12.81
N LEU A 279 19.00 8.81 13.58
CA LEU A 279 19.16 8.42 14.99
C LEU A 279 19.86 7.07 15.14
N LEU A 280 19.48 6.09 14.29
CA LEU A 280 20.13 4.79 14.24
C LEU A 280 21.59 4.89 13.79
N LEU A 281 21.89 5.79 12.84
CA LEU A 281 23.27 6.06 12.44
C LEU A 281 24.10 6.71 13.56
N ALA A 282 23.51 7.62 14.33
CA ALA A 282 24.17 8.19 15.51
C ALA A 282 24.47 7.11 16.58
N PHE A 283 23.60 6.11 16.74
CA PHE A 283 23.87 4.96 17.61
C PHE A 283 25.03 4.10 17.11
N VAL A 284 25.17 3.88 15.80
CA VAL A 284 26.34 3.20 15.23
C VAL A 284 27.63 3.97 15.53
N GLU A 285 27.62 5.29 15.38
CA GLU A 285 28.77 6.13 15.70
C GLU A 285 29.13 6.06 17.19
N ALA A 286 28.13 6.13 18.08
CA ALA A 286 28.33 5.99 19.52
C ALA A 286 28.89 4.62 19.91
N ARG A 287 28.39 3.53 19.30
CA ARG A 287 28.90 2.17 19.53
C ARG A 287 30.34 2.03 19.07
N ARG A 288 30.67 2.55 17.88
CA ARG A 288 32.05 2.58 17.35
C ARG A 288 33.00 3.38 18.25
N ALA A 289 32.51 4.43 18.89
CA ALA A 289 33.26 5.22 19.87
C ALA A 289 33.36 4.53 21.26
N GLY A 290 32.76 3.35 21.44
CA GLY A 290 32.80 2.57 22.69
C GLY A 290 31.81 3.03 23.75
N SER A 291 30.78 3.81 23.38
CA SER A 291 29.75 4.25 24.33
C SER A 291 28.76 3.13 24.64
N ALA A 292 28.22 3.11 25.86
CA ALA A 292 27.09 2.24 26.19
C ALA A 292 25.79 2.79 25.55
N ALA A 293 24.83 1.89 25.28
CA ALA A 293 23.56 2.26 24.64
C ALA A 293 22.79 3.37 25.39
N LEU A 294 22.80 3.33 26.73
CA LEU A 294 22.16 4.35 27.56
C LEU A 294 22.82 5.73 27.43
N ASP A 295 24.14 5.78 27.27
CA ASP A 295 24.85 7.05 27.07
C ASP A 295 24.56 7.62 25.68
N ALA A 296 24.49 6.76 24.66
CA ALA A 296 24.06 7.15 23.32
C ALA A 296 22.63 7.72 23.33
N LEU A 297 21.70 7.07 24.04
CA LEU A 297 20.32 7.56 24.20
C LEU A 297 20.27 8.91 24.92
N ARG A 298 21.07 9.13 25.97
CA ARG A 298 21.16 10.42 26.67
C ARG A 298 21.66 11.54 25.75
N MET A 299 22.66 11.25 24.92
CA MET A 299 23.18 12.22 23.95
C MET A 299 22.14 12.55 22.87
N ALA A 300 21.38 11.55 22.40
CA ALA A 300 20.28 11.78 21.47
C ALA A 300 19.16 12.63 22.11
N ALA A 301 18.82 12.40 23.38
CA ALA A 301 17.84 13.19 24.11
C ALA A 301 18.22 14.68 24.21
N LEU A 302 19.51 15.02 24.29
CA LEU A 302 19.97 16.41 24.29
C LEU A 302 19.77 17.12 22.93
N SER A 303 19.65 16.34 21.85
CA SER A 303 19.54 16.84 20.48
C SER A 303 18.10 16.86 19.96
N GLU A 304 17.17 16.20 20.67
CA GLU A 304 15.75 16.14 20.31
C GLU A 304 14.94 17.17 21.14
N PRO A 305 14.09 18.00 20.51
CA PRO A 305 13.29 19.01 21.22
C PRO A 305 12.31 18.37 22.20
N ASP A 306 12.27 18.89 23.42
CA ASP A 306 11.36 18.44 24.49
C ASP A 306 11.44 16.94 24.80
N ALA A 307 12.59 16.32 24.51
CA ALA A 307 12.81 14.90 24.74
C ALA A 307 13.01 14.62 26.24
N GLU A 308 12.18 13.74 26.76
CA GLU A 308 12.24 13.24 28.13
C GLU A 308 12.56 11.75 28.09
N ILE A 309 13.57 11.33 28.87
CA ILE A 309 13.91 9.92 29.00
C ILE A 309 12.93 9.25 29.96
N ARG A 310 12.21 8.25 29.45
CA ARG A 310 11.22 7.47 30.20
C ARG A 310 11.66 6.02 30.31
N ASP A 311 11.00 5.30 31.21
CA ASP A 311 11.20 3.87 31.44
C ASP A 311 10.05 3.07 30.84
N ALA A 312 10.37 1.92 30.25
CA ALA A 312 9.41 0.86 29.91
C ALA A 312 9.86 -0.46 30.55
N SER A 313 8.89 -1.31 30.92
CA SER A 313 9.12 -2.60 31.56
C SER A 313 9.86 -3.60 30.66
N SER A 314 9.66 -3.51 29.35
CA SER A 314 10.34 -4.29 28.31
C SER A 314 10.31 -3.53 26.98
N LEU A 315 11.02 -4.05 25.98
CA LEU A 315 10.90 -3.59 24.60
C LEU A 315 9.48 -3.80 24.06
N ASP A 316 8.84 -4.92 24.38
CA ASP A 316 7.46 -5.21 23.94
C ASP A 316 6.47 -4.14 24.40
N THR A 317 6.57 -3.65 25.64
CA THR A 317 5.74 -2.54 26.13
C THR A 317 5.91 -1.27 25.30
N LEU A 318 7.11 -1.01 24.78
CA LEU A 318 7.36 0.13 23.90
C LEU A 318 6.79 -0.10 22.49
N GLN A 319 6.85 -1.34 22.00
CA GLN A 319 6.28 -1.73 20.72
C GLN A 319 4.75 -1.62 20.73
N GLU A 320 4.09 -1.98 21.82
CA GLU A 320 2.64 -1.75 22.00
C GLU A 320 2.28 -0.25 21.88
N LEU A 321 3.08 0.64 22.47
CA LEU A 321 2.88 2.10 22.35
C LEU A 321 3.03 2.61 20.91
N SER A 322 3.76 1.88 20.07
CA SER A 322 3.98 2.22 18.67
C SER A 322 2.79 1.97 17.73
N GLY A 323 1.76 1.34 18.27
CA GLY A 323 0.56 0.93 17.53
C GLY A 323 0.77 -0.44 16.89
N CYS A 324 1.08 -1.43 17.73
CA CYS A 324 0.60 -2.80 17.49
C CYS A 324 -0.93 -2.83 17.53
#